data_AF-A0A2D7BUN3-F1
#
_entry.id   AF-A0A2D7BUN3-F1
#
_cell.length_a   1.000
_cell.length_b   1.000
_cell.length_c   1.000
_cell.angle_alpha   90.00
_cell.angle_beta   90.00
_cell.angle_gamma   90.00
#
_symmetry.space_group_name_H-M   'P 1'
#
loop_
_entity.id
_entity.type
_entity.pdbx_description
1 polymer ?
#
loop_
_entity_poly.entity_id
_entity_poly.type
_entity_poly.pdbx_seq_one_letter_code
_entity_poly.pdbx_strand_id
1 'polypeptide(L)'
;MFNKAVGSISETKMGVLSEWSLRLALAFLFFNHGLPKIEALIAAPGEPFSYILPMTFFGGFALISSYLVTISELVLIPLFIIIGGFSLIGKNAKAISTLGGLIGVCTMLIIIFFFHFGVKEEGILDVKYQLSLLAMSLYFLFK
;
A
#
# COMPACT_ATOMS: atom_id res chain seq x y z
N MET A 1 -0.02 40.92 -17.03
CA MET A 1 1.08 39.96 -16.75
C MET A 1 0.96 39.28 -15.37
N PHE A 2 0.39 39.94 -14.34
CA PHE A 2 0.15 39.33 -13.01
C PHE A 2 -0.81 38.12 -12.98
N ASN A 3 -1.80 38.05 -13.86
CA ASN A 3 -2.78 36.95 -13.88
C ASN A 3 -2.17 35.58 -14.24
N LYS A 4 -1.09 35.56 -15.03
CA LYS A 4 -0.43 34.31 -15.47
C LYS A 4 0.42 33.69 -14.35
N ALA A 5 1.03 34.53 -13.51
CA ALA A 5 1.79 34.09 -12.34
C ALA A 5 0.86 33.55 -11.24
N VAL A 6 -0.29 34.19 -11.02
CA VAL A 6 -1.30 33.73 -10.04
C VAL A 6 -1.93 32.39 -10.47
N GLY A 7 -2.22 32.21 -11.77
CA GLY A 7 -2.68 30.92 -12.31
C GLY A 7 -1.65 29.80 -12.11
N SER A 8 -0.38 30.06 -12.44
CA SER A 8 0.72 29.10 -12.26
C SER A 8 0.98 28.73 -10.79
N ILE A 9 0.89 29.69 -9.87
CA ILE A 9 1.08 29.44 -8.43
C ILE A 9 -0.11 28.66 -7.86
N SER A 10 -1.34 28.95 -8.31
CA SER A 10 -2.56 28.22 -7.94
C SER A 10 -2.50 26.76 -8.38
N GLU A 11 -2.14 26.51 -9.64
CA GLU A 11 -1.97 25.16 -10.19
C GLU A 11 -0.87 24.38 -9.45
N THR A 12 0.24 25.03 -9.12
CA THR A 12 1.35 24.40 -8.37
C THR A 12 0.93 24.03 -6.95
N LYS A 13 0.22 24.93 -6.23
CA LYS A 13 -0.25 24.64 -4.86
C LYS A 13 -1.35 23.58 -4.84
N MET A 14 -2.25 23.60 -5.82
CA MET A 14 -3.33 22.61 -5.93
C MET A 14 -2.78 21.23 -6.32
N GLY A 15 -1.76 21.18 -7.18
CA GLY A 15 -1.04 19.94 -7.51
C GLY A 15 -0.36 19.33 -6.29
N VAL A 16 0.33 20.14 -5.47
CA VAL A 16 0.95 19.67 -4.22
C VAL A 16 -0.10 19.18 -3.22
N LEU A 17 -1.21 19.90 -3.06
CA LEU A 17 -2.30 19.49 -2.16
C LEU A 17 -2.95 18.16 -2.60
N SER A 18 -3.23 18.02 -3.90
CA SER A 18 -3.81 16.80 -4.48
C SER A 18 -2.88 15.61 -4.36
N GLU A 19 -1.56 15.82 -4.42
CA GLU A 19 -0.59 14.76 -4.19
C GLU A 19 -0.58 14.31 -2.74
N TRP A 20 -0.52 15.27 -1.81
CA TRP A 20 -0.51 14.95 -0.38
C TRP A 20 -1.81 14.29 0.08
N SER A 21 -2.96 14.69 -0.48
CA SER A 21 -4.23 14.03 -0.20
C SER A 21 -4.21 12.57 -0.65
N LEU A 22 -3.65 12.26 -1.82
CA LEU A 22 -3.51 10.89 -2.31
C LEU A 22 -2.56 10.06 -1.43
N ARG A 23 -1.44 10.66 -0.98
CA ARG A 23 -0.47 10.00 -0.08
C ARG A 23 -1.11 9.65 1.26
N LEU A 24 -1.82 10.60 1.86
CA LEU A 24 -2.52 10.41 3.13
C LEU A 24 -3.66 9.39 3.00
N ALA A 25 -4.45 9.47 1.93
CA ALA A 25 -5.50 8.50 1.65
C ALA A 25 -4.91 7.09 1.53
N LEU A 26 -3.88 6.91 0.72
CA LEU A 26 -3.25 5.59 0.55
C LEU A 26 -2.68 5.06 1.87
N ALA A 27 -1.93 5.88 2.60
CA ALA A 27 -1.34 5.52 3.89
C ALA A 27 -2.43 5.11 4.90
N PHE A 28 -3.52 5.87 4.98
CA PHE A 28 -4.64 5.58 5.87
C PHE A 28 -5.36 4.27 5.50
N LEU A 29 -5.61 4.04 4.21
CA LEU A 29 -6.29 2.83 3.74
C LEU A 29 -5.47 1.56 4.01
N PHE A 30 -4.15 1.63 3.80
CA PHE A 30 -3.24 0.54 4.13
C PHE A 30 -3.16 0.29 5.64
N PHE A 31 -3.07 1.36 6.44
CA PHE A 31 -3.09 1.25 7.90
C PHE A 31 -4.36 0.57 8.42
N ASN A 32 -5.53 1.01 7.95
CA ASN A 32 -6.81 0.39 8.33
C ASN A 32 -6.92 -1.06 7.88
N HIS A 33 -6.32 -1.43 6.74
CA HIS A 33 -6.32 -2.81 6.27
C HIS A 33 -5.34 -3.70 7.07
N GLY A 34 -4.22 -3.15 7.52
CA GLY A 34 -3.22 -3.85 8.33
C GLY A 34 -3.62 -4.04 9.80
N LEU A 35 -4.43 -3.14 10.37
CA LEU A 35 -4.90 -3.21 11.75
C LEU A 35 -5.56 -4.56 12.14
N PRO A 36 -6.62 -5.03 11.45
CA PRO A 36 -7.27 -6.29 11.81
C PRO A 36 -6.33 -7.50 11.65
N LYS A 37 -5.32 -7.39 10.78
CA LYS A 37 -4.31 -8.44 10.57
C LYS A 37 -3.35 -8.56 11.74
N ILE A 38 -2.90 -7.43 12.31
CA ILE A 38 -2.05 -7.49 13.51
C ILE A 38 -2.84 -7.98 14.72
N GLU A 39 -4.12 -7.60 14.85
CA GLU A 39 -5.01 -8.12 15.89
C GLU A 39 -5.17 -9.64 15.78
N ALA A 40 -5.39 -10.15 14.57
CA ALA A 40 -5.48 -11.59 14.31
C ALA A 40 -4.17 -12.34 14.66
N LEU A 41 -3.01 -11.77 14.30
CA LEU A 41 -1.70 -12.36 14.64
C LEU A 41 -1.36 -12.26 16.13
N ILE A 42 -1.90 -11.29 16.86
CA ILE A 42 -1.77 -11.21 18.33
C ILE A 42 -2.66 -12.26 18.99
N ALA A 43 -3.88 -12.44 18.48
CA ALA A 43 -4.83 -13.43 19.00
C ALA A 43 -4.35 -14.88 18.75
N ALA A 44 -3.70 -15.14 17.62
CA ALA A 44 -3.20 -16.46 17.22
C ALA A 44 -1.77 -16.38 16.61
N PRO A 45 -0.72 -16.16 17.42
CA PRO A 45 0.64 -15.88 16.93
C PRO A 45 1.35 -17.05 16.23
N GLY A 46 0.80 -18.25 16.30
CA GLY A 46 1.31 -19.44 15.60
C GLY A 46 0.56 -19.77 14.31
N GLU A 47 -0.53 -19.06 14.00
CA GLU A 47 -1.41 -19.39 12.89
C GLU A 47 -1.17 -18.43 11.71
N PRO A 48 -0.65 -18.92 10.57
CA PRO A 48 -0.50 -18.10 9.38
C PRO A 48 -1.89 -17.77 8.81
N PHE A 49 -1.98 -16.65 8.08
CA PHE A 49 -3.22 -16.33 7.40
C PHE A 49 -3.59 -17.40 6.37
N SER A 50 -4.89 -17.63 6.22
CA SER A 50 -5.41 -18.68 5.35
C SER A 50 -5.00 -18.52 3.87
N TYR A 51 -4.82 -17.29 3.41
CA TYR A 51 -4.32 -17.00 2.06
C TYR A 51 -2.81 -17.16 1.87
N ILE A 52 -2.07 -17.40 2.95
CA ILE A 52 -0.63 -17.65 2.95
C ILE A 52 -0.35 -19.13 3.24
N LEU A 53 -1.35 -19.90 3.70
CA LEU A 53 -1.27 -21.36 3.82
C LEU A 53 -0.78 -22.07 2.56
N PRO A 54 -1.13 -21.67 1.32
CA PRO A 54 -0.55 -22.28 0.12
C PRO A 54 0.99 -22.15 0.03
N MET A 55 1.60 -21.19 0.74
CA MET A 55 3.05 -21.03 0.84
C MET A 55 3.70 -21.96 1.88
N THR A 56 2.93 -22.77 2.61
CA THR A 56 3.45 -23.79 3.54
C THR A 56 4.29 -24.86 2.85
N PHE A 57 4.18 -25.00 1.52
CA PHE A 57 5.12 -25.79 0.72
C PHE A 57 6.59 -25.41 0.96
N PHE A 58 6.86 -24.16 1.37
CA PHE A 58 8.19 -23.65 1.71
C PHE A 58 8.51 -23.71 3.23
N GLY A 59 7.73 -24.46 4.03
CA GLY A 59 7.94 -24.64 5.48
C GLY A 59 7.37 -23.49 6.32
N GLY A 60 8.10 -23.04 7.35
CA GLY A 60 7.70 -21.94 8.26
C GLY A 60 7.53 -20.57 7.59
N PHE A 61 7.73 -20.52 6.27
CA PHE A 61 7.56 -19.36 5.41
C PHE A 61 6.17 -18.73 5.54
N ALA A 62 5.11 -19.53 5.71
CA ALA A 62 3.76 -19.00 5.76
C ALA A 62 3.51 -18.05 6.94
N LEU A 63 4.06 -18.37 8.12
CA LEU A 63 3.92 -17.52 9.30
C LEU A 63 4.72 -16.23 9.13
N ILE A 64 5.97 -16.33 8.69
CA ILE A 64 6.85 -15.18 8.42
C ILE A 64 6.22 -14.26 7.37
N SER A 65 5.69 -14.82 6.29
CA SER A 65 5.00 -14.07 5.24
C SER A 65 3.73 -13.38 5.76
N SER A 66 3.02 -13.97 6.72
CA SER A 66 1.87 -13.33 7.38
C SER A 66 2.28 -12.07 8.15
N TYR A 67 3.35 -12.15 8.95
CA TYR A 67 3.91 -10.99 9.63
C TYR A 67 4.46 -9.94 8.64
N LEU A 68 5.14 -10.37 7.57
CA LEU A 68 5.68 -9.46 6.55
C LEU A 68 4.58 -8.69 5.80
N VAL A 69 3.50 -9.36 5.41
CA VAL A 69 2.34 -8.71 4.78
C VAL A 69 1.72 -7.70 5.75
N THR A 70 1.50 -8.08 7.01
CA THR A 70 0.94 -7.18 8.02
C THR A 70 1.81 -5.96 8.27
N ILE A 71 3.12 -6.13 8.47
CA ILE A 71 4.06 -5.03 8.67
C ILE A 71 4.15 -4.15 7.42
N SER A 72 4.08 -4.75 6.23
CA SER A 72 4.10 -4.00 4.97
C SER A 72 2.92 -3.05 4.87
N GLU A 73 1.70 -3.54 5.13
CA GLU A 73 0.49 -2.72 5.09
C GLU A 73 0.40 -1.71 6.24
N LEU A 74 0.72 -2.14 7.46
CA LEU A 74 0.53 -1.31 8.64
C LEU A 74 1.59 -0.23 8.79
N VAL A 75 2.83 -0.52 8.37
CA VAL A 75 3.99 0.34 8.67
C VAL A 75 4.74 0.72 7.40
N LEU A 76 5.27 -0.23 6.65
CA LEU A 76 6.25 0.08 5.60
C LEU A 76 5.66 0.92 4.46
N ILE A 77 4.51 0.52 3.92
CA ILE A 77 3.86 1.22 2.81
C ILE A 77 3.41 2.62 3.26
N PRO A 78 2.64 2.79 4.36
CA PRO A 78 2.30 4.12 4.86
C PRO A 78 3.53 5.00 5.09
N LEU A 79 4.57 4.46 5.73
CA LEU A 79 5.78 5.20 6.05
C LEU A 79 6.51 5.65 4.79
N PHE A 80 6.73 4.76 3.82
CA PHE A 80 7.45 5.10 2.59
C PHE A 80 6.66 6.07 1.71
N ILE A 81 5.33 5.95 1.65
CA ILE A 81 4.50 6.88 0.89
C ILE A 81 4.50 8.28 1.53
N ILE A 82 4.48 8.38 2.85
CA ILE A 82 4.51 9.68 3.55
C ILE A 82 5.92 10.30 3.52
N ILE A 83 6.96 9.52 3.84
CA ILE A 83 8.36 9.99 3.78
C ILE A 83 8.70 10.45 2.37
N GLY A 84 8.29 9.69 1.35
CA GLY A 84 8.51 10.03 -0.05
C GLY A 84 7.80 11.31 -0.52
N GLY A 85 6.91 11.90 0.29
CA GLY A 85 6.27 13.19 0.01
C GLY A 85 7.07 14.40 0.50
N PHE A 86 8.01 14.23 1.43
CA PHE A 86 8.78 15.35 1.97
C PHE A 86 9.84 15.84 1.00
N SER A 87 9.67 17.09 0.53
CA SER A 87 10.60 17.76 -0.39
C SER A 87 12.01 17.94 0.16
N LEU A 88 12.18 17.89 1.49
CA LEU A 88 13.47 17.95 2.19
C LEU A 88 14.41 16.79 1.81
N ILE A 89 13.86 15.68 1.32
CA ILE A 89 14.60 14.43 1.05
C ILE A 89 15.10 14.38 -0.42
N GLY A 90 14.78 15.39 -1.24
CA GLY A 90 15.33 15.54 -2.60
C GLY A 90 15.12 14.32 -3.50
N LYS A 91 16.16 13.88 -4.22
CA LYS A 91 16.09 12.71 -5.12
C LYS A 91 15.75 11.41 -4.40
N ASN A 92 16.07 11.31 -3.12
CA ASN A 92 15.78 10.12 -2.31
C ASN A 92 14.27 10.02 -1.99
N ALA A 93 13.54 11.14 -1.97
CA ALA A 93 12.09 11.15 -1.72
C ALA A 93 11.34 10.34 -2.79
N LYS A 94 11.74 10.53 -4.05
CA LYS A 94 11.18 9.79 -5.18
C LYS A 94 11.43 8.29 -5.04
N ALA A 95 12.68 7.89 -4.80
CA ALA A 95 13.04 6.49 -4.65
C ALA A 95 12.28 5.79 -3.50
N ILE A 96 12.12 6.48 -2.37
CA ILE A 96 11.34 5.97 -1.22
C ILE A 96 9.86 5.83 -1.59
N SER A 97 9.28 6.82 -2.28
CA SER A 97 7.89 6.74 -2.74
C SER A 97 7.67 5.59 -3.73
N THR A 98 8.60 5.40 -4.67
CA THR A 98 8.59 4.29 -5.63
C THR A 98 8.69 2.95 -4.92
N LEU A 99 9.55 2.84 -3.91
CA LEU A 99 9.69 1.63 -3.09
C LEU A 99 8.39 1.32 -2.32
N GLY A 100 7.76 2.32 -1.72
CA GLY A 100 6.44 2.19 -1.09
C GLY A 100 5.37 1.72 -2.08
N GLY A 101 5.37 2.29 -3.29
CA GLY A 101 4.50 1.84 -4.39
C GLY A 101 4.75 0.39 -4.79
N LEU A 102 6.01 -0.01 -4.97
CA LEU A 102 6.40 -1.37 -5.34
C LEU A 102 5.95 -2.40 -4.29
N ILE A 103 6.24 -2.13 -3.01
CA ILE A 103 5.83 -3.00 -1.90
C ILE A 103 4.30 -3.10 -1.86
N GLY A 104 3.58 -1.99 -2.05
CA GLY A 104 2.12 -1.97 -2.14
C GLY A 104 1.57 -2.82 -3.28
N VAL A 105 2.14 -2.71 -4.49
CA VAL A 105 1.76 -3.52 -5.65
C VAL A 105 1.98 -5.00 -5.36
N CYS A 106 3.17 -5.39 -4.92
CA CYS A 106 3.47 -6.80 -4.60
C CYS A 106 2.51 -7.35 -3.52
N THR A 107 2.29 -6.58 -2.45
CA THR A 107 1.40 -6.98 -1.35
C THR A 107 -0.04 -7.16 -1.82
N MET A 108 -0.57 -6.22 -2.60
CA MET A 108 -1.93 -6.29 -3.12
C MET A 108 -2.10 -7.43 -4.12
N LEU A 109 -1.12 -7.67 -5.00
CA LEU A 109 -1.18 -8.82 -5.91
C LEU A 109 -1.25 -10.15 -5.15
N ILE A 110 -0.42 -10.32 -4.12
CA ILE A 110 -0.46 -11.52 -3.28
C ILE A 110 -1.85 -11.69 -2.66
N ILE A 111 -2.41 -10.64 -2.07
CA ILE A 111 -3.73 -10.72 -1.43
C ILE A 111 -4.83 -11.01 -2.45
N ILE A 112 -4.86 -10.32 -3.59
CA ILE A 112 -5.89 -10.52 -4.60
C ILE A 112 -5.84 -11.95 -5.16
N PHE A 113 -4.67 -12.41 -5.61
CA PHE A 113 -4.55 -13.71 -6.26
C PHE A 113 -4.71 -14.87 -5.28
N PHE A 114 -4.08 -14.81 -4.11
CA PHE A 114 -4.11 -15.94 -3.18
C PHE A 114 -5.31 -15.90 -2.24
N PHE A 115 -5.75 -14.73 -1.77
CA PHE A 115 -6.88 -14.65 -0.84
C PHE A 115 -8.21 -14.57 -1.57
N HIS A 116 -8.42 -13.53 -2.36
CA HIS A 116 -9.73 -13.28 -2.94
C HIS A 116 -10.07 -14.33 -3.99
N PHE A 117 -9.18 -14.57 -4.94
CA PHE A 117 -9.42 -15.58 -5.97
C PHE A 117 -9.15 -17.00 -5.46
N GLY A 118 -8.06 -17.20 -4.72
CA GLY A 118 -7.61 -18.54 -4.31
C GLY A 118 -8.28 -19.14 -3.08
N VAL A 119 -8.77 -18.33 -2.13
CA VAL A 119 -9.38 -18.83 -0.87
C VAL A 119 -10.86 -18.50 -0.78
N LYS A 120 -11.25 -17.28 -1.16
CA LYS A 120 -12.64 -16.84 -1.10
C LYS A 120 -13.45 -17.16 -2.35
N GLU A 121 -12.78 -17.57 -3.44
CA GLU A 121 -13.39 -17.81 -4.76
C GLU A 121 -14.24 -16.62 -5.25
N GLU A 122 -13.88 -15.41 -4.82
CA GLU A 122 -14.55 -14.16 -5.17
C GLU A 122 -14.21 -13.77 -6.62
N GLY A 123 -15.15 -13.13 -7.32
CA GLY A 123 -14.93 -12.61 -8.67
C GLY A 123 -14.23 -11.25 -8.64
N ILE A 124 -13.71 -10.78 -9.77
CA ILE A 124 -13.01 -9.48 -9.83
C ILE A 124 -13.87 -8.28 -9.40
N LEU A 125 -15.20 -8.42 -9.50
CA LEU A 125 -16.17 -7.41 -9.07
C LEU A 125 -16.33 -7.33 -7.55
N ASP A 126 -15.88 -8.34 -6.82
CA ASP A 126 -15.97 -8.42 -5.36
C ASP A 126 -14.70 -7.83 -4.69
N VAL A 127 -13.63 -7.63 -5.47
CA VAL A 127 -12.29 -7.21 -5.00
C VAL A 127 -12.03 -5.71 -5.23
N LYS A 128 -13.10 -4.90 -5.32
CA LYS A 128 -13.02 -3.47 -5.70
C LYS A 128 -12.08 -2.66 -4.82
N TYR A 129 -12.05 -2.96 -3.52
CA TYR A 129 -11.23 -2.22 -2.56
C TYR A 129 -9.73 -2.50 -2.75
N GLN A 130 -9.35 -3.78 -2.86
CA GLN A 130 -7.96 -4.20 -3.07
C GLN A 130 -7.47 -3.81 -4.46
N LEU A 131 -8.34 -3.80 -5.47
CA LEU A 131 -8.06 -3.23 -6.79
C LEU A 131 -7.80 -1.73 -6.72
N SER A 132 -8.53 -1.00 -5.89
CA SER A 132 -8.31 0.45 -5.68
C SER A 132 -6.97 0.71 -4.99
N LEU A 133 -6.63 -0.08 -3.97
CA LEU A 133 -5.31 -0.03 -3.31
C LEU A 133 -4.19 -0.35 -4.30
N LEU A 134 -4.36 -1.40 -5.13
CA LEU A 134 -3.41 -1.74 -6.19
C LEU A 134 -3.22 -0.60 -7.18
N ALA A 135 -4.30 0.02 -7.65
CA ALA A 135 -4.25 1.14 -8.59
C ALA A 135 -3.52 2.36 -7.99
N MET A 136 -3.79 2.69 -6.73
CA MET A 136 -3.08 3.77 -6.02
C MET A 136 -1.61 3.44 -5.81
N SER A 137 -1.26 2.18 -5.48
CA SER A 137 0.14 1.76 -5.38
C SER A 137 0.87 1.85 -6.73
N LEU A 138 0.21 1.48 -7.84
CA LEU A 138 0.76 1.65 -9.20
C LEU A 138 1.02 3.12 -9.54
N TYR A 139 0.14 4.04 -9.12
CA TYR A 139 0.37 5.47 -9.29
C TYR A 139 1.70 5.91 -8.64
N PHE A 140 1.98 5.50 -7.40
CA PHE A 140 3.23 5.86 -6.73
C PHE A 140 4.46 5.11 -7.23
N LEU A 141 4.27 3.95 -7.86
CA LEU A 141 5.35 3.19 -8.51
C LEU A 141 5.88 3.91 -9.77
N PHE A 142 5.00 4.51 -10.56
CA PHE A 142 5.36 5.08 -11.88
C PHE A 142 5.50 6.61 -11.92
N LYS A 143 5.12 7.31 -10.85
CA LYS A 143 5.33 8.76 -10.71
C LYS A 143 6.82 9.12 -10.61
#